data_AF-A0A6A6LSD5-F1
#
_entry.id   AF-A0A6A6LSD5-F1
#
_cell.length_a   1.000
_cell.length_b   1.000
_cell.length_c   1.000
_cell.angle_alpha   90.00
_cell.angle_beta   90.00
_cell.angle_gamma   90.00
#
_symmetry.space_group_name_H-M   'P 1'
#
loop_
_entity.id
_entity.type
_entity.pdbx_description
1 polymer ?
#
loop_
_entity_poly.entity_id
_entity_poly.type
_entity_poly.pdbx_seq_one_letter_code
_entity_poly.pdbx_strand_id
1 'polypeptide(L)'
;MDALERTKDEESKKFQSHNIHFDFHIIVQIKESLVDVSSNCMELALKERRQARTANPNKANAKMLWRAFQFAFRVYSFAGGHDDRADKLTRELAHEIETDPQHQ
;
A
#
# COMPACT_ATOMS: atom_id res chain seq x y z
N MET A 1 15.11 20.49 6.22
CA MET A 1 15.48 19.15 6.72
C MET A 1 14.20 18.46 7.15
N ASP A 2 13.86 17.37 6.47
CA ASP A 2 12.60 16.66 6.63
C ASP A 2 12.46 16.17 8.08
N ALA A 3 11.24 16.10 8.63
CA ALA A 3 11.05 15.67 10.03
C ALA A 3 11.59 14.24 10.24
N LEU A 4 11.46 13.41 9.22
CA LEU A 4 11.97 12.04 9.18
C LEU A 4 13.50 11.97 9.23
N GLU A 5 14.22 12.84 8.51
CA GLU A 5 15.69 12.89 8.54
C GLU A 5 16.19 13.28 9.93
N ARG A 6 15.53 14.25 10.57
CA ARG A 6 15.85 14.66 11.95
C ARG A 6 15.68 13.51 12.94
N THR A 7 14.55 12.78 12.86
CA THR A 7 14.32 11.60 13.71
C THR A 7 15.35 10.49 13.46
N LYS A 8 15.73 10.25 12.20
CA LYS A 8 16.78 9.27 11.85
C LYS A 8 18.11 9.64 12.51
N ASP A 9 18.53 10.90 12.41
CA ASP A 9 19.80 11.36 12.96
C ASP A 9 19.82 11.32 14.50
N GLU A 10 18.71 11.66 15.14
CA GLU A 10 18.55 11.59 16.60
C GLU A 10 18.62 10.15 17.12
N GLU A 11 17.86 9.22 16.52
CA GLU A 11 17.89 7.80 16.92
C GLU A 11 19.23 7.14 16.58
N SER A 12 19.88 7.54 15.47
CA SER A 12 21.23 7.07 15.13
C SER A 12 22.24 7.43 16.22
N LYS A 13 22.24 8.67 16.72
CA LYS A 13 23.14 9.11 17.80
C LYS A 13 22.87 8.34 19.09
N LYS A 14 21.60 8.12 19.41
CA LYS A 14 21.17 7.35 20.58
C LYS A 14 21.58 5.88 20.51
N PHE A 15 21.50 5.22 19.35
CA PHE A 15 22.00 3.86 19.20
C PHE A 15 23.53 3.81 19.33
N GLN A 16 24.23 4.74 18.70
CA GLN A 16 25.69 4.84 18.79
C GLN A 16 26.17 5.09 20.22
N SER A 17 25.47 5.86 21.04
CA SER A 17 25.83 6.07 22.45
C SER A 17 25.77 4.79 23.29
N HIS A 18 25.04 3.77 22.81
CA HIS A 18 24.95 2.43 23.40
C HIS A 18 25.79 1.39 22.62
N ASN A 19 26.68 1.85 21.73
CA ASN A 19 27.53 1.01 20.87
C ASN A 19 26.73 0.09 19.92
N ILE A 20 25.52 0.52 19.52
CA ILE A 20 24.66 -0.18 18.58
C ILE A 20 24.79 0.50 17.21
N HIS A 21 25.22 -0.27 16.22
CA HIS A 21 25.21 0.16 14.82
C HIS A 21 23.92 -0.35 14.15
N PHE A 22 23.00 0.56 13.89
CA PHE A 22 21.76 0.25 13.18
C PHE A 22 21.82 0.77 11.75
N ASP A 23 21.60 -0.12 10.79
CA ASP A 23 21.50 0.26 9.38
C ASP A 23 20.07 0.72 9.06
N PHE A 24 19.85 2.03 9.01
CA PHE A 24 18.54 2.62 8.69
C PHE A 24 18.09 2.35 7.25
N HIS A 25 18.97 1.87 6.36
CA HIS A 25 18.58 1.47 5.01
C HIS A 25 17.58 0.32 5.03
N ILE A 26 17.61 -0.55 6.06
CA ILE A 26 16.64 -1.64 6.21
C ILE A 26 15.19 -1.12 6.30
N ILE A 27 14.97 0.05 6.91
CA ILE A 27 13.63 0.65 7.03
C ILE A 27 13.14 1.12 5.65
N VAL A 28 14.03 1.65 4.82
CA VAL A 28 13.71 2.05 3.44
C VAL A 28 13.30 0.82 2.63
N GLN A 29 14.08 -0.27 2.70
CA GLN A 29 13.77 -1.52 2.01
C GLN A 29 12.43 -2.12 2.45
N ILE A 30 12.11 -2.06 3.76
CA ILE A 30 10.82 -2.52 4.28
C ILE A 30 9.67 -1.66 3.72
N LYS A 31 9.84 -0.34 3.65
CA LYS A 31 8.83 0.56 3.07
C LYS A 31 8.57 0.25 1.60
N GLU A 32 9.62 0.14 0.80
CA GLU A 32 9.52 -0.18 -0.63
C GLU A 32 8.88 -1.56 -0.84
N SER A 33 9.32 -2.58 -0.10
CA SER A 33 8.76 -3.93 -0.19
C SER A 33 7.28 -3.97 0.17
N LEU A 34 6.82 -3.16 1.14
CA LEU A 34 5.40 -3.07 1.49
C LEU A 34 4.58 -2.39 0.40
N VAL A 35 5.13 -1.36 -0.27
CA VAL A 35 4.50 -0.72 -1.44
C VAL A 35 4.32 -1.75 -2.57
N ASP A 36 5.35 -2.57 -2.84
CA ASP A 36 5.28 -3.62 -3.85
C ASP A 36 4.22 -4.69 -3.51
N VAL A 37 4.22 -5.20 -2.28
CA VAL A 37 3.23 -6.19 -1.82
C VAL A 37 1.81 -5.62 -1.93
N SER A 38 1.61 -4.38 -1.50
CA SER A 38 0.32 -3.70 -1.61
C SER A 38 -0.14 -3.56 -3.05
N SER A 39 0.74 -3.12 -3.95
CA SER A 39 0.45 -2.99 -5.38
C SER A 39 0.04 -4.32 -6.00
N ASN A 40 0.76 -5.40 -5.68
CA ASN A 40 0.42 -6.74 -6.14
C ASN A 40 -0.94 -7.21 -5.63
N CYS A 41 -1.30 -6.89 -4.36
CA CYS A 41 -2.63 -7.19 -3.84
C CYS A 41 -3.74 -6.44 -4.58
N MET A 42 -3.53 -5.17 -4.92
CA MET A 42 -4.50 -4.39 -5.72
C MET A 42 -4.66 -4.96 -7.12
N GLU A 43 -3.56 -5.30 -7.80
CA GLU A 43 -3.59 -5.93 -9.14
C GLU A 43 -4.35 -7.26 -9.13
N LEU A 44 -4.10 -8.12 -8.13
CA LEU A 44 -4.80 -9.39 -7.98
C LEU A 44 -6.30 -9.17 -7.74
N ALA A 45 -6.67 -8.25 -6.85
CA ALA A 45 -8.07 -7.94 -6.56
C ALA A 45 -8.81 -7.40 -7.81
N LEU A 46 -8.18 -6.50 -8.58
CA LEU A 46 -8.71 -5.98 -9.84
C LEU A 46 -8.85 -7.07 -10.90
N LYS A 47 -7.85 -7.95 -11.03
CA LYS A 47 -7.88 -9.08 -11.96
C LYS A 47 -9.02 -10.04 -11.62
N GLU A 48 -9.16 -10.42 -10.36
CA GLU A 48 -10.25 -11.29 -9.89
C GLU A 48 -11.62 -10.65 -10.14
N ARG A 49 -11.77 -9.34 -9.91
CA ARG A 49 -13.01 -8.60 -10.21
C ARG A 49 -13.38 -8.68 -11.69
N ARG A 50 -12.41 -8.43 -12.59
CA ARG A 50 -12.63 -8.52 -14.05
C ARG A 50 -13.03 -9.93 -14.48
N GLN A 51 -12.38 -10.95 -13.94
CA GLN A 51 -12.72 -12.36 -14.23
C GLN A 51 -14.11 -12.73 -13.69
N ALA A 52 -14.46 -12.31 -12.47
CA ALA A 52 -15.77 -12.54 -11.89
C ALA A 52 -16.89 -11.92 -12.74
N ARG A 53 -16.70 -10.72 -13.31
CA ARG A 53 -17.69 -10.10 -14.23
C ARG A 53 -17.95 -10.96 -15.47
N THR A 54 -16.92 -11.64 -16.00
CA THR A 54 -17.07 -12.53 -17.18
C THR A 54 -17.73 -13.87 -16.85
N ALA A 55 -17.49 -14.42 -15.66
CA ALA A 55 -17.96 -15.75 -15.28
C ALA A 55 -19.32 -15.73 -14.55
N ASN A 56 -19.52 -14.79 -13.62
CA ASN A 56 -20.75 -14.66 -12.84
C ASN A 56 -20.84 -13.27 -12.19
N PRO A 57 -21.48 -12.29 -12.85
CA PRO A 57 -21.44 -10.88 -12.42
C PRO A 57 -22.03 -10.63 -11.02
N ASN A 58 -22.93 -11.51 -10.54
CA ASN A 58 -23.58 -11.39 -9.22
C ASN A 58 -22.71 -11.86 -8.04
N LYS A 59 -21.52 -12.43 -8.29
CA LYS A 59 -20.59 -12.93 -7.25
C LYS A 59 -19.33 -12.08 -7.07
N ALA A 60 -19.26 -10.93 -7.75
CA ALA A 60 -18.08 -10.09 -7.71
C ALA A 60 -17.85 -9.54 -6.29
N ASN A 61 -16.72 -9.90 -5.68
CA ASN A 61 -16.50 -9.72 -4.24
C ASN A 61 -16.02 -8.29 -3.92
N ALA A 62 -16.96 -7.34 -3.81
CA ALA A 62 -16.72 -5.95 -3.42
C ALA A 62 -15.84 -5.82 -2.16
N LYS A 63 -16.00 -6.77 -1.23
CA LYS A 63 -15.25 -6.83 0.03
C LYS A 63 -13.75 -6.99 -0.18
N MET A 64 -13.32 -7.69 -1.23
CA MET A 64 -11.90 -7.87 -1.54
C MET A 64 -11.28 -6.56 -2.04
N LEU A 65 -11.98 -5.84 -2.91
CA LEU A 65 -11.53 -4.53 -3.40
C LEU A 65 -11.37 -3.54 -2.24
N TRP A 66 -12.37 -3.47 -1.36
CA TRP A 66 -12.31 -2.64 -0.16
C TRP A 66 -11.14 -2.99 0.76
N ARG A 67 -10.84 -4.28 0.96
CA ARG A 67 -9.69 -4.72 1.77
C ARG A 67 -8.36 -4.33 1.14
N ALA A 68 -8.23 -4.49 -0.18
CA ALA A 68 -7.03 -4.06 -0.91
C ALA A 68 -6.85 -2.53 -0.81
N PHE A 69 -7.95 -1.76 -0.92
CA PHE A 69 -7.92 -0.30 -0.80
C PHE A 69 -7.47 0.15 0.59
N GLN A 70 -8.05 -0.42 1.65
CA GLN A 70 -7.68 -0.10 3.03
C GLN A 70 -6.22 -0.46 3.32
N PHE A 71 -5.73 -1.57 2.77
CA PHE A 71 -4.33 -1.95 2.91
C PHE A 71 -3.40 -0.96 2.20
N ALA A 72 -3.71 -0.59 0.95
CA ALA A 72 -2.96 0.41 0.20
C ALA A 72 -2.90 1.76 0.91
N PHE A 73 -4.00 2.22 1.50
CA PHE A 73 -4.02 3.46 2.27
C PHE A 73 -3.10 3.43 3.50
N ARG A 74 -3.05 2.29 4.21
CA ARG A 74 -2.15 2.10 5.35
C ARG A 74 -0.69 2.11 4.91
N VAL A 75 -0.38 1.42 3.81
CA VAL A 75 0.98 1.38 3.25
C VAL A 75 1.41 2.75 2.74
N TYR A 76 0.54 3.49 2.05
CA TYR A 76 0.81 4.86 1.62
C TYR A 76 1.22 5.75 2.80
N SER A 77 0.43 5.70 3.88
CA SER A 77 0.69 6.46 5.11
C SER A 77 2.00 6.06 5.78
N PHE A 78 2.34 4.78 5.75
CA PHE A 78 3.57 4.23 6.32
C PHE A 78 4.82 4.56 5.49
N ALA A 79 4.74 4.38 4.17
CA ALA A 79 5.86 4.62 3.26
C ALA A 79 6.20 6.12 3.19
N GLY A 80 5.20 6.99 3.30
CA GLY A 80 5.34 8.45 3.18
C GLY A 80 4.89 8.98 1.82
N GLY A 81 4.05 8.22 1.11
CA GLY A 81 3.56 8.56 -0.23
C GLY A 81 4.58 8.36 -1.35
N HIS A 82 4.17 8.72 -2.57
CA HIS A 82 4.96 8.73 -3.80
C HIS A 82 5.39 7.37 -4.37
N ASP A 83 4.42 6.57 -4.82
CA ASP A 83 4.67 5.53 -5.82
C ASP A 83 3.61 5.61 -6.93
N ASP A 84 4.03 5.92 -8.16
CA ASP A 84 3.12 6.19 -9.28
C ASP A 84 2.28 4.96 -9.65
N ARG A 85 2.83 3.75 -9.48
CA ARG A 85 2.14 2.49 -9.76
C ARG A 85 1.03 2.26 -8.75
N ALA A 86 1.33 2.35 -7.45
CA ALA A 86 0.38 2.21 -6.36
C ALA A 86 -0.74 3.25 -6.45
N ASP A 87 -0.41 4.50 -6.81
CA ASP A 87 -1.37 5.58 -7.01
C ASP A 87 -2.36 5.26 -8.15
N LYS A 88 -1.85 4.80 -9.29
CA LYS A 88 -2.68 4.40 -10.43
C LYS A 88 -3.63 3.26 -10.05
N LEU A 89 -3.10 2.23 -9.39
CA LEU A 89 -3.87 1.06 -8.96
C LEU A 89 -4.94 1.45 -7.94
N THR A 90 -4.62 2.33 -7.00
CA THR A 90 -5.56 2.81 -5.98
C THR A 90 -6.73 3.56 -6.61
N ARG A 91 -6.48 4.41 -7.63
CA ARG A 91 -7.53 5.12 -8.38
C ARG A 91 -8.43 4.15 -9.16
N GLU A 92 -7.84 3.16 -9.81
CA GLU A 92 -8.60 2.14 -10.52
C GLU A 92 -9.47 1.32 -9.57
N LEU A 93 -8.91 0.94 -8.42
CA LEU A 93 -9.61 0.20 -7.38
C LEU A 93 -10.78 0.99 -6.80
N ALA A 94 -10.59 2.28 -6.54
CA ALA A 94 -11.66 3.18 -6.11
C ALA A 94 -12.80 3.24 -7.14
N HIS A 95 -12.46 3.37 -8.42
CA HIS A 95 -13.45 3.38 -9.49
C HIS A 95 -14.27 2.08 -9.57
N GLU A 96 -13.63 0.91 -9.47
CA GLU A 96 -14.33 -0.38 -9.45
C GLU A 96 -15.21 -0.58 -8.21
N ILE A 97 -14.85 0.02 -7.07
CA ILE A 97 -15.67 0.04 -5.85
C ILE A 97 -16.91 0.92 -6.04
N GLU A 98 -16.74 2.14 -6.56
CA GLU A 98 -17.84 3.11 -6.77
C GLU A 98 -18.85 2.66 -7.83
N THR A 99 -18.38 1.92 -8.84
CA THR A 99 -19.22 1.40 -9.94
C THR A 99 -19.85 0.04 -9.63
N ASP A 100 -19.69 -0.49 -8.40
CA ASP A 100 -20.26 -1.76 -8.00
C ASP A 100 -21.79 -1.67 -7.83
N PRO A 101 -22.60 -2.38 -8.63
CA PRO A 101 -24.07 -2.30 -8.57
C PRO A 101 -24.67 -2.78 -7.24
N GLN A 102 -23.90 -3.44 -6.36
CA GLN A 102 -24.35 -3.80 -5.00
C GLN A 102 -24.34 -2.63 -3.99
N HIS A 103 -23.96 -1.42 -4.42
CA HIS A 103 -24.02 -0.19 -3.60
C HIS A 103 -25.16 0.78 -3.97
N GLN A 104 -26.05 0.40 -4.91
CA GLN A 104 -27.33 1.09 -5.18
C GLN A 104 -28.50 0.28 -4.63
#